data_AF-A0A7S0X0E3-F1
#
_entry.id   AF-A0A7S0X0E3-F1
#
_cell.length_a   1.000
_cell.length_b   1.000
_cell.length_c   1.000
_cell.angle_alpha   90.00
_cell.angle_beta   90.00
_cell.angle_gamma   90.00
#
_symmetry.space_group_name_H-M   'P 1'
#
loop_
_entity.id
_entity.type
_entity.pdbx_description
1 polymer ?
#
loop_
_entity_poly.entity_id
_entity_poly.type
_entity_poly.pdbx_seq_one_letter_code
_entity_poly.pdbx_strand_id
1 'polypeptide(L)'
;MLLASVRGALRHRTVVLEAVPTLMNIAQCSQRRTYIDETKALVLRNLLVDTLSMSRKFQDAGLSREQADELTKHITEVIILNKIKMEDTFVAKKEFEKVIMEQDSRVQLFKAELAKAQDNQAANVNKELERQQSFLDKMRTEVRHEIDKLTSSQRLDMNLEKGRMRDDLQGMRDKTTELEIKVDRDINELKSSVEKAKNDTIKSVITILGTFSAIAFTISRFMQMGAGGGG
;
A
#
# COMPACT_ATOMS: atom_id res chain seq x y z
N MET A 1 27.00 -76.23 88.07
CA MET A 1 27.37 -76.17 86.63
C MET A 1 26.99 -74.78 86.14
N LEU A 2 27.84 -74.12 85.34
CA LEU A 2 27.85 -72.68 84.99
C LEU A 2 28.47 -71.76 86.05
N LEU A 3 29.77 -71.49 85.88
CA LEU A 3 30.48 -70.23 86.15
C LEU A 3 32.01 -70.39 85.96
N ALA A 4 32.46 -71.44 85.26
CA ALA A 4 33.86 -71.62 84.84
C ALA A 4 34.21 -70.96 83.48
N SER A 5 33.32 -70.16 82.87
CA SER A 5 33.47 -69.69 81.48
C SER A 5 33.69 -68.18 81.31
N VAL A 6 34.13 -67.46 82.34
CA VAL A 6 34.34 -66.00 82.23
C VAL A 6 35.80 -65.57 82.53
N ARG A 7 36.67 -66.48 82.98
CA ARG A 7 38.08 -66.16 83.29
C ARG A 7 39.06 -66.24 82.12
N GLY A 8 38.62 -66.69 80.94
CA GLY A 8 39.46 -66.81 79.72
C GLY A 8 39.54 -65.55 78.86
N ALA A 9 38.64 -64.57 79.04
CA ALA A 9 38.51 -63.45 78.11
C ALA A 9 39.39 -62.22 78.44
N LEU A 10 40.10 -62.22 79.58
CA LEU A 10 40.83 -61.05 80.07
C LEU A 10 42.36 -61.14 79.97
N ARG A 11 42.93 -62.23 79.43
CA ARG A 11 44.38 -62.37 79.21
C ARG A 11 44.88 -62.11 77.79
N HIS A 12 43.99 -61.77 76.85
CA HIS A 12 44.37 -61.40 75.48
C HIS A 12 44.32 -59.88 75.20
N ARG A 13 43.93 -59.06 76.18
CA ARG A 13 43.76 -57.60 75.97
C ARG A 13 44.96 -56.74 76.36
N THR A 14 46.04 -57.34 76.87
CA THR A 14 47.22 -56.60 77.37
C THR A 14 48.42 -56.63 76.43
N VAL A 15 48.25 -57.04 75.17
CA VAL A 15 49.29 -56.92 74.12
C VAL A 15 48.99 -55.79 73.13
N VAL A 16 47.82 -55.15 73.21
CA VAL A 16 47.38 -54.14 72.22
C VAL A 16 47.80 -52.71 72.61
N LEU A 17 48.32 -52.50 73.82
CA LEU A 17 48.60 -51.14 74.34
C LEU A 17 50.01 -50.59 74.07
N GLU A 18 50.93 -51.37 73.47
CA GLU A 18 52.22 -50.82 72.97
C GLU A 18 52.18 -50.42 71.48
N ALA A 19 51.07 -50.66 70.76
CA ALA A 19 50.96 -50.37 69.33
C ALA A 19 50.27 -49.04 69.00
N VAL A 20 49.78 -48.30 70.00
CA VAL A 20 48.96 -47.09 69.80
C VAL A 20 49.74 -45.92 69.18
N PRO A 21 51.01 -45.62 69.55
CA PRO A 21 51.79 -44.58 68.86
C PRO A 21 52.08 -44.96 67.39
N THR A 22 52.23 -46.26 67.11
CA THR A 22 52.57 -46.79 65.79
C THR A 22 51.37 -46.75 64.83
N LEU A 23 50.17 -47.07 65.31
CA LEU A 23 48.93 -47.05 64.51
C LEU A 23 48.48 -45.63 64.17
N MET A 24 48.67 -44.66 65.07
CA MET A 24 48.37 -43.25 64.81
C MET A 24 49.31 -42.64 63.76
N ASN A 25 50.57 -43.07 63.75
CA ASN A 25 51.57 -42.67 62.75
C ASN A 25 51.31 -43.33 61.37
N ILE A 26 50.82 -44.58 61.35
CA ILE A 26 50.39 -45.26 60.12
C ILE A 26 49.14 -44.60 59.52
N ALA A 27 48.17 -44.18 60.35
CA ALA A 27 46.97 -43.46 59.90
C ALA A 27 47.29 -42.04 59.39
N GLN A 28 48.19 -41.30 60.04
CA GLN A 28 48.69 -40.02 59.51
C GLN A 28 49.51 -40.21 58.23
N CYS A 29 50.29 -41.28 58.11
CA CYS A 29 51.07 -41.61 56.92
C CYS A 29 50.17 -42.01 55.73
N SER A 30 49.09 -42.77 55.96
CA SER A 30 48.13 -43.14 54.91
C SER A 30 47.35 -41.93 54.39
N GLN A 31 46.93 -41.04 55.29
CA GLN A 31 46.17 -39.83 54.94
C GLN A 31 47.03 -38.75 54.25
N ARG A 32 48.34 -38.71 54.54
CA ARG A 32 49.30 -37.87 53.81
C ARG A 32 49.56 -38.42 52.41
N ARG A 33 49.55 -39.75 52.25
CA ARG A 33 49.81 -40.40 50.97
C ARG A 33 48.67 -40.22 49.97
N THR A 34 47.42 -40.24 50.43
CA THR A 34 46.24 -39.95 49.58
C THR A 34 46.21 -38.50 49.11
N TYR A 35 46.51 -37.53 49.98
CA TYR A 35 46.58 -36.11 49.61
C TYR A 35 47.71 -35.80 48.61
N ILE A 36 48.86 -36.45 48.77
CA ILE A 36 49.99 -36.32 47.83
C ILE A 36 49.64 -36.92 46.45
N ASP A 37 48.82 -37.98 46.41
CA ASP A 37 48.40 -38.62 45.17
C ASP A 37 47.35 -37.78 44.41
N GLU A 38 46.39 -37.19 45.12
CA GLU A 38 45.41 -36.26 44.54
C GLU A 38 46.07 -34.98 44.01
N THR A 39 46.99 -34.41 44.77
CA THR A 39 47.76 -33.23 44.33
C THR A 39 48.66 -33.53 43.14
N LYS A 40 49.31 -34.71 43.10
CA LYS A 40 50.02 -35.18 41.91
C LYS A 40 49.10 -35.34 40.71
N ALA A 41 47.91 -35.92 40.88
CA ALA A 41 46.95 -36.09 39.81
C ALA A 41 46.44 -34.75 39.25
N LEU A 42 46.23 -33.75 40.11
CA LEU A 42 45.85 -32.40 39.71
C LEU A 42 46.98 -31.67 38.96
N VAL A 43 48.21 -31.80 39.45
CA VAL A 43 49.39 -31.22 38.79
C VAL A 43 49.62 -31.89 37.43
N LEU A 44 49.49 -33.21 37.34
CA LEU A 44 49.61 -33.97 36.08
C LEU A 44 48.49 -33.64 35.08
N ARG A 45 47.28 -33.29 35.55
CA ARG A 45 46.20 -32.82 34.67
C ARG A 45 46.42 -31.41 34.10
N ASN A 46 47.19 -30.58 34.80
CA ASN A 46 47.54 -29.22 34.35
C ASN A 46 48.86 -29.17 33.56
N LEU A 47 49.71 -30.19 33.71
CA LEU A 47 50.92 -30.34 32.91
C LEU A 47 50.56 -30.89 31.52
N LEU A 48 51.14 -30.28 30.49
CA LEU A 48 50.96 -30.72 29.10
C LEU A 48 51.73 -32.02 28.82
N VAL A 49 52.84 -32.23 29.55
CA VAL A 49 53.76 -33.36 29.39
C VAL A 49 54.33 -33.73 30.76
N ASP A 50 54.38 -35.03 31.08
CA ASP A 50 55.09 -35.56 32.25
C ASP A 50 56.55 -35.86 31.89
N THR A 51 57.44 -34.92 32.18
CA THR A 51 58.87 -35.00 31.85
C THR A 51 59.59 -36.14 32.57
N LEU A 52 59.20 -36.47 33.80
CA LEU A 52 59.83 -37.52 34.59
C LEU A 52 59.45 -38.91 34.07
N SER A 53 58.18 -39.12 33.73
CA SER A 53 57.71 -40.36 33.11
C SER A 53 58.31 -40.54 31.71
N MET A 54 58.45 -39.45 30.95
CA MET A 54 59.03 -39.50 29.62
C MET A 54 60.54 -39.83 29.63
N SER A 55 61.32 -39.19 30.51
CA SER A 55 62.75 -39.51 30.69
C SER A 55 62.98 -40.95 31.15
N ARG A 56 62.13 -41.47 32.06
CA ARG A 56 62.19 -42.88 32.49
C ARG A 56 61.90 -43.85 31.34
N LYS A 57 60.88 -43.59 30.53
CA LYS A 57 60.58 -44.41 29.34
C LYS A 57 61.71 -44.42 28.32
N PHE A 58 62.44 -43.30 28.18
CA PHE A 58 63.63 -43.25 27.32
C PHE A 58 64.80 -44.05 27.90
N GLN A 59 65.00 -44.01 29.22
CA GLN A 59 66.00 -44.86 29.89
C GLN A 59 65.66 -46.35 29.76
N ASP A 60 64.39 -46.72 29.93
CA ASP A 60 63.88 -48.09 29.74
C ASP A 60 64.06 -48.58 28.29
N ALA A 61 64.07 -47.67 27.32
CA ALA A 61 64.34 -47.94 25.91
C ALA A 61 65.84 -48.02 25.56
N GLY A 62 66.74 -47.88 26.54
CA GLY A 62 68.18 -48.05 26.36
C GLY A 62 68.99 -46.77 26.14
N LEU A 63 68.40 -45.57 26.32
CA LEU A 63 69.13 -44.30 26.27
C LEU A 63 69.89 -44.06 27.58
N SER A 64 71.07 -43.44 27.48
CA SER A 64 71.76 -42.97 28.70
C SER A 64 70.91 -41.90 29.39
N ARG A 65 71.07 -41.76 30.72
CA ARG A 65 70.29 -40.79 31.51
C ARG A 65 70.42 -39.36 30.98
N GLU A 66 71.61 -38.98 30.54
CA GLU A 66 71.90 -37.66 29.95
C GLU A 66 71.19 -37.48 28.60
N GLN A 67 71.19 -38.51 27.75
CA GLN A 67 70.51 -38.47 26.45
C GLN A 67 68.98 -38.45 26.62
N ALA A 68 68.45 -39.20 27.58
CA ALA A 68 67.02 -39.23 27.90
C ALA A 68 66.51 -37.88 28.42
N ASP A 69 67.29 -37.21 29.28
CA ASP A 69 66.95 -35.89 29.82
C ASP A 69 67.03 -34.81 28.73
N GLU A 70 68.02 -34.84 27.85
CA GLU A 70 68.16 -33.86 26.77
C GLU A 70 67.08 -34.03 25.68
N LEU A 71 66.78 -35.27 25.30
CA LEU A 71 65.68 -35.56 24.38
C LEU A 71 64.32 -35.14 24.98
N THR A 72 64.14 -35.35 26.28
CA THR A 72 62.94 -34.92 27.00
C THR A 72 62.77 -33.41 26.97
N LYS A 73 63.85 -32.64 27.12
CA LYS A 73 63.81 -31.17 27.01
C LYS A 73 63.37 -30.73 25.62
N HIS A 74 64.02 -31.22 24.55
CA HIS A 74 63.67 -30.82 23.18
C HIS A 74 62.23 -31.15 22.80
N ILE A 75 61.73 -32.32 23.17
CA ILE A 75 60.33 -32.69 22.91
C ILE A 75 59.38 -31.77 23.69
N THR A 76 59.72 -31.45 24.94
CA THR A 76 58.94 -30.52 25.75
C THR A 76 58.91 -29.11 25.14
N GLU A 77 60.04 -28.62 24.62
CA GLU A 77 60.10 -27.33 23.89
C GLU A 77 59.20 -27.33 22.66
N VAL A 78 59.26 -28.37 21.82
CA VAL A 78 58.40 -28.47 20.63
C VAL A 78 56.92 -28.49 21.00
N ILE A 79 56.54 -29.20 22.06
CA ILE A 79 55.15 -29.26 22.52
C ILE A 79 54.69 -27.90 23.05
N ILE A 80 55.52 -27.19 23.80
CA ILE A 80 55.20 -25.84 24.30
C ILE A 80 55.07 -24.86 23.13
N LEU A 81 56.00 -24.89 22.17
CA LEU A 81 55.95 -24.03 20.98
C LEU A 81 54.68 -24.30 20.14
N ASN A 82 54.31 -25.57 19.97
CA ASN A 82 53.08 -25.92 19.26
C ASN A 82 51.83 -25.49 20.02
N LYS A 83 51.81 -25.59 21.36
CA LYS A 83 50.71 -25.07 22.17
C LYS A 83 50.52 -23.57 21.95
N ILE A 84 51.60 -22.77 22.00
CA ILE A 84 51.53 -21.32 21.80
C ILE A 84 50.95 -21.00 20.42
N LYS A 85 51.41 -21.68 19.37
CA LYS A 85 50.84 -21.54 18.01
C LYS A 85 49.36 -21.92 17.92
N MET A 86 48.94 -22.94 18.65
CA MET A 86 47.52 -23.32 18.73
C MET A 86 46.70 -22.28 19.48
N GLU A 87 47.22 -21.68 20.54
CA GLU A 87 46.54 -20.59 21.26
C GLU A 87 46.39 -19.32 20.40
N ASP A 88 47.35 -19.04 19.50
CA ASP A 88 47.24 -17.92 18.55
C ASP A 88 46.17 -18.18 17.46
N THR A 89 45.93 -19.44 17.10
CA THR A 89 45.02 -19.81 15.99
C THR A 89 43.62 -20.15 16.49
N PHE A 90 43.48 -20.68 17.71
CA PHE A 90 42.22 -21.19 18.26
C PHE A 90 41.76 -20.40 19.47
N VAL A 91 40.44 -20.19 19.53
CA VAL A 91 39.78 -19.48 20.64
C VAL A 91 39.35 -20.48 21.71
N ALA A 92 39.43 -20.08 22.98
CA ALA A 92 38.93 -20.90 24.07
C ALA A 92 37.41 -21.11 23.95
N LYS A 93 36.94 -22.33 24.23
CA LYS A 93 35.52 -22.70 24.11
C LYS A 93 34.58 -21.71 24.84
N LYS A 94 34.98 -21.25 26.02
CA LYS A 94 34.22 -20.28 26.83
C LYS A 94 34.06 -18.92 26.14
N GLU A 95 35.10 -18.45 25.45
CA GLU A 95 35.04 -17.18 24.72
C GLU A 95 34.21 -17.32 23.45
N PHE A 96 34.35 -18.45 22.76
CA PHE A 96 33.54 -18.75 21.58
C PHE A 96 32.03 -18.83 21.92
N GLU A 97 31.66 -19.52 23.00
CA GLU A 97 30.26 -19.57 23.47
C GLU A 97 29.72 -18.17 23.81
N LYS A 98 30.54 -17.29 24.41
CA LYS A 98 30.16 -15.90 24.68
C LYS A 98 29.87 -15.12 23.39
N VAL A 99 30.72 -15.25 22.38
CA VAL A 99 30.52 -14.59 21.07
C VAL A 99 29.25 -15.10 20.39
N ILE A 100 28.98 -16.42 20.45
CA ILE A 100 27.75 -16.99 19.91
C ILE A 100 26.52 -16.41 20.62
N MET A 101 26.54 -16.35 21.96
CA MET A 101 25.42 -15.79 22.72
C MET A 101 25.17 -14.32 22.39
N GLU A 102 26.23 -13.53 22.25
CA GLU A 102 26.11 -12.13 21.83
C GLU A 102 25.58 -12.00 20.40
N GLN A 103 26.06 -12.84 19.48
CA GLN A 103 25.58 -12.86 18.11
C GLN A 103 24.10 -13.25 18.03
N ASP A 104 23.68 -14.28 18.76
CA ASP A 104 22.27 -14.70 18.79
C ASP A 104 21.39 -13.58 19.37
N SER A 105 21.83 -12.93 20.45
CA SER A 105 21.13 -11.76 21.01
C SER A 105 20.97 -10.64 19.97
N ARG A 106 22.02 -10.29 19.22
CA ARG A 106 21.96 -9.28 18.15
C ARG A 106 20.99 -9.70 17.03
N VAL A 107 20.99 -10.97 16.65
CA VAL A 107 20.06 -11.50 15.63
C VAL A 107 18.61 -11.41 16.12
N GLN A 108 18.34 -11.72 17.39
CA GLN A 108 16.99 -11.59 17.95
C GLN A 108 16.52 -10.13 18.02
N LEU A 109 17.40 -9.22 18.43
CA LEU A 109 17.11 -7.77 18.43
C LEU A 109 16.80 -7.28 17.01
N PHE A 110 17.62 -7.64 16.03
CA PHE A 110 17.39 -7.28 14.64
C PHE A 110 16.05 -7.82 14.11
N LYS A 111 15.70 -9.07 14.44
CA LYS A 111 14.39 -9.63 14.07
C LYS A 111 13.22 -8.87 14.70
N ALA A 112 13.35 -8.48 15.97
CA ALA A 112 12.31 -7.71 16.66
C ALA A 112 12.15 -6.29 16.06
N GLU A 113 13.26 -5.62 15.74
CA GLU A 113 13.23 -4.32 15.06
C GLU A 113 12.63 -4.43 13.66
N LEU A 114 13.00 -5.47 12.90
CA LEU A 114 12.45 -5.71 11.57
C LEU A 114 10.94 -5.99 11.63
N ALA A 115 10.49 -6.83 12.56
CA ALA A 115 9.06 -7.10 12.75
C ALA A 115 8.29 -5.82 13.11
N LYS A 116 8.83 -5.01 14.04
CA LYS A 116 8.24 -3.72 14.41
C LYS A 116 8.19 -2.75 13.24
N ALA A 117 9.26 -2.67 12.44
CA ALA A 117 9.31 -1.82 11.25
C ALA A 117 8.27 -2.26 10.21
N GLN A 118 8.15 -3.58 10.00
CA GLN A 118 7.15 -4.16 9.11
C GLN A 118 5.72 -3.88 9.58
N ASP A 119 5.42 -4.06 10.88
CA ASP A 119 4.10 -3.78 11.44
C ASP A 119 3.73 -2.29 11.31
N ASN A 120 4.68 -1.40 11.60
CA ASN A 120 4.50 0.04 11.43
C ASN A 120 4.27 0.41 9.96
N GLN A 121 5.03 -0.19 9.04
CA GLN A 121 4.85 0.05 7.61
C GLN A 121 3.49 -0.47 7.13
N ALA A 122 3.08 -1.66 7.56
CA ALA A 122 1.77 -2.23 7.24
C ALA A 122 0.63 -1.35 7.78
N ALA A 123 0.74 -0.88 9.02
CA ALA A 123 -0.23 0.06 9.61
C ALA A 123 -0.32 1.37 8.83
N ASN A 124 0.82 1.94 8.42
CA ASN A 124 0.87 3.17 7.62
C ASN A 124 0.25 2.96 6.23
N VAL A 125 0.56 1.85 5.56
CA VAL A 125 -0.02 1.52 4.24
C VAL A 125 -1.53 1.33 4.35
N ASN A 126 -2.02 0.60 5.36
CA ASN A 126 -3.45 0.40 5.57
C ASN A 126 -4.17 1.73 5.84
N LYS A 127 -3.59 2.60 6.68
CA LYS A 127 -4.14 3.93 6.95
C LYS A 127 -4.20 4.79 5.69
N GLU A 128 -3.17 4.76 4.86
CA GLU A 128 -3.15 5.51 3.60
C GLU A 128 -4.16 4.94 2.60
N LEU A 129 -4.32 3.62 2.55
CA LEU A 129 -5.33 2.95 1.72
C LEU A 129 -6.75 3.37 2.14
N GLU A 130 -7.07 3.36 3.43
CA GLU A 130 -8.36 3.83 3.94
C GLU A 130 -8.60 5.31 3.62
N ARG A 131 -7.56 6.16 3.75
CA ARG A 131 -7.63 7.58 3.39
C ARG A 131 -7.94 7.77 1.90
N GLN A 132 -7.24 7.02 1.04
CA GLN A 132 -7.44 7.07 -0.41
C GLN A 132 -8.82 6.55 -0.81
N GLN A 133 -9.28 5.46 -0.20
CA GLN A 133 -10.62 4.92 -0.42
C GLN A 133 -11.70 5.94 -0.05
N SER A 134 -11.58 6.59 1.11
CA SER A 134 -12.50 7.67 1.52
C SER A 134 -12.49 8.85 0.53
N PHE A 135 -11.32 9.22 0.01
CA PHE A 135 -11.20 10.28 -0.99
C PHE A 135 -11.86 9.88 -2.32
N LEU A 136 -11.69 8.64 -2.78
CA LEU A 136 -12.34 8.12 -3.98
C LEU A 136 -13.86 8.12 -3.84
N ASP A 137 -14.38 7.70 -2.69
CA ASP A 137 -15.82 7.70 -2.44
C ASP A 137 -16.39 9.12 -2.43
N LYS A 138 -15.69 10.09 -1.83
CA LYS A 138 -16.06 11.51 -1.87
C LYS A 138 -16.07 12.07 -3.30
N MET A 139 -14.99 11.82 -4.06
CA MET A 139 -14.90 12.22 -5.47
C MET A 139 -16.05 11.63 -6.29
N ARG A 140 -16.37 10.36 -6.06
CA ARG A 140 -17.47 9.68 -6.76
C ARG A 140 -18.82 10.30 -6.44
N THR A 141 -19.08 10.67 -5.19
CA THR A 141 -20.33 11.35 -4.81
C THR A 141 -20.41 12.77 -5.37
N GLU A 142 -19.29 13.51 -5.35
CA GLU A 142 -19.24 14.88 -5.88
C GLU A 142 -19.51 14.88 -7.39
N VAL A 143 -18.82 14.03 -8.15
CA VAL A 143 -19.00 13.92 -9.60
C VAL A 143 -20.44 13.53 -9.96
N ARG A 144 -21.05 12.60 -9.21
CA ARG A 144 -22.47 12.26 -9.41
C ARG A 144 -23.38 13.45 -9.16
N HIS A 145 -23.14 14.18 -8.07
CA HIS A 145 -23.92 15.36 -7.74
C HIS A 145 -23.79 16.45 -8.81
N GLU A 146 -22.58 16.72 -9.31
CA GLU A 146 -22.35 17.67 -10.40
C GLU A 146 -23.03 17.23 -11.70
N ILE A 147 -22.97 15.95 -12.06
CA ILE A 147 -23.68 15.40 -13.23
C ILE A 147 -25.20 15.62 -13.10
N ASP A 148 -25.79 15.28 -11.95
CA ASP A 148 -27.23 15.43 -11.73
C ASP A 148 -27.66 16.90 -11.77
N LYS A 149 -26.84 17.79 -11.19
CA LYS A 149 -27.04 19.23 -11.21
C LYS A 149 -26.97 19.79 -12.64
N LEU A 150 -25.92 19.46 -13.39
CA LEU A 150 -25.74 19.92 -14.77
C LEU A 150 -26.85 19.38 -15.68
N THR A 151 -27.21 18.10 -15.54
CA THR A 151 -28.29 17.47 -16.31
C THR A 151 -29.63 18.16 -16.04
N SER A 152 -29.93 18.45 -14.78
CA SER A 152 -31.15 19.16 -14.39
C SER A 152 -31.16 20.60 -14.91
N SER A 153 -30.03 21.31 -14.82
CA SER A 153 -29.86 22.65 -15.37
C SER A 153 -30.08 22.66 -16.88
N GLN A 154 -29.40 21.79 -17.62
CA GLN A 154 -29.53 21.72 -19.07
C GLN A 154 -30.96 21.36 -19.50
N ARG A 155 -31.62 20.46 -18.78
CA ARG A 155 -33.03 20.14 -19.03
C ARG A 155 -33.93 21.35 -18.83
N LEU A 156 -33.70 22.15 -17.78
CA LEU A 156 -34.43 23.39 -17.54
C LEU A 156 -34.19 24.40 -18.66
N ASP A 157 -32.92 24.62 -19.04
CA ASP A 157 -32.54 25.56 -20.11
C ASP A 157 -33.24 25.19 -21.43
N MET A 158 -33.22 23.91 -21.80
CA MET A 158 -33.91 23.42 -22.99
C MET A 158 -35.42 23.62 -22.90
N ASN A 159 -36.03 23.40 -21.73
CA ASN A 159 -37.47 23.61 -21.56
C ASN A 159 -37.84 25.09 -21.68
N LEU A 160 -37.02 26.00 -21.13
CA LEU A 160 -37.24 27.44 -21.24
C LEU A 160 -37.07 27.91 -22.68
N GLU A 161 -36.01 27.50 -23.38
CA GLU A 161 -35.79 27.88 -24.78
C GLU A 161 -36.87 27.28 -25.71
N LYS A 162 -37.37 26.08 -25.41
CA LYS A 162 -38.53 25.50 -26.11
C LYS A 162 -39.80 26.32 -25.89
N GLY A 163 -40.01 26.83 -24.68
CA GLY A 163 -41.09 27.77 -24.38
C GLY A 163 -40.96 29.05 -25.18
N ARG A 164 -39.77 29.66 -25.15
CA ARG A 164 -39.47 30.90 -25.89
C ARG A 164 -39.66 30.75 -27.40
N MET A 165 -39.16 29.67 -28.00
CA MET A 165 -39.39 29.36 -29.41
C MET A 165 -40.87 29.17 -29.75
N ARG A 166 -41.67 28.60 -28.83
CA ARG A 166 -43.10 28.43 -29.02
C ARG A 166 -43.82 29.78 -29.02
N ASP A 167 -43.45 30.68 -28.11
CA ASP A 167 -44.01 32.03 -28.03
C ASP A 167 -43.61 32.86 -29.27
N ASP A 168 -42.35 32.78 -29.69
CA ASP A 168 -41.86 33.43 -30.92
C ASP A 168 -42.62 32.90 -32.16
N LEU A 169 -42.84 31.59 -32.25
CA LEU A 169 -43.59 30.97 -33.34
C LEU A 169 -45.06 31.39 -33.34
N GLN A 170 -45.70 31.47 -32.16
CA GLN A 170 -47.07 31.94 -32.04
C GLN A 170 -47.17 33.41 -32.44
N GLY A 171 -46.26 34.27 -31.98
CA GLY A 171 -46.22 35.67 -32.37
C GLY A 171 -46.01 35.87 -33.88
N MET A 172 -45.19 35.02 -34.51
CA MET A 172 -45.06 35.00 -35.97
C MET A 172 -46.35 34.57 -36.67
N ARG A 173 -47.03 33.54 -36.18
CA ARG A 173 -48.33 33.09 -36.71
C ARG A 173 -49.40 34.18 -36.60
N ASP A 174 -49.43 34.91 -35.49
CA ASP A 174 -50.38 35.99 -35.27
C ASP A 174 -50.13 37.14 -36.25
N LYS A 175 -48.85 37.53 -36.43
CA LYS A 175 -48.46 38.53 -37.45
C LYS A 175 -48.80 38.08 -38.87
N THR A 176 -48.58 36.82 -39.21
CA THR A 176 -48.97 36.27 -40.52
C THR A 176 -50.48 36.36 -40.72
N THR A 177 -51.28 35.94 -39.74
CA THR A 177 -52.75 36.06 -39.80
C THR A 177 -53.20 37.53 -39.94
N GLU A 178 -52.58 38.45 -39.20
CA GLU A 178 -52.89 39.88 -39.31
C GLU A 178 -52.60 40.42 -40.72
N LEU A 179 -51.46 40.02 -41.31
CA LEU A 179 -51.07 40.38 -42.66
C LEU A 179 -52.02 39.78 -43.70
N GLU A 180 -52.43 38.51 -43.55
CA GLU A 180 -53.43 37.88 -44.41
C GLU A 180 -54.74 38.67 -44.39
N ILE A 181 -55.24 39.06 -43.21
CA ILE A 181 -56.45 39.88 -43.08
C ILE A 181 -56.29 41.27 -43.70
N LYS A 182 -55.09 41.88 -43.64
CA LYS A 182 -54.81 43.16 -44.34
C LYS A 182 -54.83 42.98 -45.85
N VAL A 183 -54.19 41.94 -46.36
CA VAL A 183 -54.17 41.62 -47.80
C VAL A 183 -55.58 41.36 -48.32
N ASP A 184 -56.41 40.60 -47.60
CA ASP A 184 -57.81 40.36 -47.99
C ASP A 184 -58.64 41.66 -48.04
N ARG A 185 -58.40 42.58 -47.11
CA ARG A 185 -59.03 43.91 -47.12
C ARG A 185 -58.59 44.71 -48.34
N ASP A 186 -57.29 44.81 -48.60
CA ASP A 186 -56.74 45.53 -49.74
C ASP A 186 -57.26 44.95 -51.07
N ILE A 187 -57.37 43.62 -51.19
CA ILE A 187 -57.97 42.95 -52.36
C ILE A 187 -59.42 43.37 -52.57
N ASN A 188 -60.22 43.38 -51.50
CA ASN A 188 -61.64 43.76 -51.58
C ASN A 188 -61.82 45.26 -51.93
N GLU A 189 -61.00 46.13 -51.35
CA GLU A 189 -60.99 47.56 -51.66
C GLU A 189 -60.59 47.81 -53.13
N LEU A 190 -59.51 47.16 -53.60
CA LEU A 190 -59.09 47.23 -54.99
C LEU A 190 -60.17 46.72 -55.94
N LYS A 191 -60.82 45.59 -55.62
CA LYS A 191 -61.92 45.05 -56.43
C LYS A 191 -63.10 46.01 -56.53
N SER A 192 -63.49 46.64 -55.40
CA SER A 192 -64.54 47.66 -55.38
C SER A 192 -64.16 48.89 -56.21
N SER A 193 -62.93 49.37 -56.07
CA SER A 193 -62.39 50.49 -56.85
C SER A 193 -62.39 50.20 -58.35
N VAL A 194 -61.99 48.99 -58.75
CA VAL A 194 -62.02 48.53 -60.15
C VAL A 194 -63.45 48.44 -60.69
N GLU A 195 -64.39 47.84 -59.96
CA GLU A 195 -65.79 47.78 -60.39
C GLU A 195 -66.43 49.18 -60.49
N LYS A 196 -66.07 50.11 -59.60
CA LYS A 196 -66.48 51.51 -59.71
C LYS A 196 -65.92 52.16 -60.97
N ALA A 197 -64.62 52.05 -61.24
CA ALA A 197 -63.98 52.61 -62.43
C ALA A 197 -64.56 52.03 -63.74
N LYS A 198 -64.85 50.72 -63.75
CA LYS A 198 -65.56 50.06 -64.85
C LYS A 198 -66.96 50.63 -65.05
N ASN A 199 -67.75 50.78 -63.99
CA ASN A 199 -69.09 51.36 -64.06
C ASN A 199 -69.07 52.82 -64.52
N ASP A 200 -68.10 53.61 -64.06
CA ASP A 200 -67.92 55.00 -64.49
C ASP A 200 -67.55 55.08 -65.98
N THR A 201 -66.71 54.15 -66.46
CA THR A 201 -66.40 54.01 -67.89
C THR A 201 -67.65 53.67 -68.72
N ILE A 202 -68.45 52.70 -68.28
CA ILE A 202 -69.71 52.32 -68.96
C ILE A 202 -70.67 53.52 -69.01
N LYS A 203 -70.86 54.24 -67.89
CA LYS A 203 -71.69 55.46 -67.85
C LYS A 203 -71.19 56.53 -68.81
N SER A 204 -69.87 56.74 -68.89
CA SER A 204 -69.26 57.69 -69.82
C SER A 204 -69.59 57.33 -71.27
N VAL A 205 -69.46 56.06 -71.66
CA VAL A 205 -69.80 55.58 -73.01
C VAL A 205 -71.30 55.78 -73.31
N ILE A 206 -72.20 55.43 -72.38
CA ILE A 206 -73.65 55.64 -72.54
C ILE A 206 -73.96 57.13 -72.73
N THR A 207 -73.34 58.00 -71.94
CA THR A 207 -73.54 59.46 -72.02
C THR A 207 -73.10 59.98 -73.38
N ILE A 208 -71.92 59.56 -73.85
CA ILE A 208 -71.40 59.92 -75.17
C ILE A 208 -72.36 59.45 -76.26
N LEU A 209 -72.75 58.17 -76.30
CA LEU A 209 -73.69 57.64 -77.29
C LEU A 209 -75.06 58.35 -77.26
N GLY A 210 -75.55 58.69 -76.06
CA GLY A 210 -76.78 59.45 -75.87
C GLY A 210 -76.69 60.86 -76.45
N THR A 211 -75.59 61.57 -76.22
CA THR A 211 -75.35 62.89 -76.82
C THR A 211 -75.27 62.84 -78.34
N PHE A 212 -74.57 61.84 -78.91
CA PHE A 212 -74.56 61.60 -80.35
C PHE A 212 -75.97 61.36 -80.91
N SER A 213 -76.78 60.54 -80.25
CA SER A 213 -78.15 60.25 -80.67
C SER A 213 -79.06 61.48 -80.60
N ALA A 214 -78.91 62.31 -79.56
CA ALA A 214 -79.65 63.57 -79.43
C ALA A 214 -79.30 64.57 -80.53
N ILE A 215 -78.01 64.68 -80.88
CA ILE A 215 -77.54 65.50 -82.01
C ILE A 215 -78.16 64.97 -83.32
N ALA A 216 -78.08 63.67 -83.58
CA ALA A 216 -78.65 63.04 -84.78
C ALA A 216 -80.17 63.27 -84.89
N PHE A 217 -80.90 63.15 -83.77
CA PHE A 217 -82.34 63.42 -83.73
C PHE A 217 -82.65 64.90 -84.00
N THR A 218 -81.86 65.82 -83.42
CA THR A 218 -82.00 67.26 -83.65
C THR A 218 -81.79 67.59 -85.13
N ILE A 219 -80.79 67.00 -85.77
CA ILE A 219 -80.54 67.14 -87.21
C ILE A 219 -81.72 66.57 -88.03
N SER A 220 -82.22 65.38 -87.69
CA SER A 220 -83.37 64.77 -88.38
C SER A 220 -84.65 65.61 -88.26
N ARG A 221 -84.89 66.20 -87.08
CA ARG A 221 -86.02 67.11 -86.86
C ARG A 221 -85.88 68.41 -87.65
N PHE A 222 -84.67 68.97 -87.71
CA PHE A 222 -84.39 70.16 -88.53
C PHE A 222 -84.65 69.88 -90.02
N MET A 223 -84.26 68.69 -90.51
CA MET A 223 -84.56 68.25 -91.88
C MET A 223 -86.06 68.06 -92.14
N GLN A 224 -86.85 67.53 -91.20
CA GLN A 224 -88.31 67.38 -91.37
C GLN A 224 -89.05 68.73 -91.32
N MET A 225 -88.58 69.70 -90.52
CA MET A 225 -89.14 71.06 -90.52
C MET A 225 -88.82 71.83 -91.81
N GLY A 226 -87.75 71.46 -92.53
CA GLY A 226 -87.46 71.95 -93.88
C GLY A 226 -88.32 71.32 -95.00
N ALA A 227 -89.04 70.22 -94.72
CA ALA A 227 -89.83 69.48 -95.71
C ALA A 227 -91.36 69.68 -95.58
N GLY A 228 -91.83 70.47 -94.59
CA GLY A 228 -93.25 70.81 -94.41
C GLY A 228 -93.69 72.15 -95.04
N GLY A 229 -92.80 72.82 -95.79
CA GLY A 229 -93.11 74.03 -96.54
C GLY A 229 -93.12 73.75 -98.04
N GLY A 230 -94.19 73.16 -98.55
CA GLY A 230 -94.34 72.87 -99.97
C GLY A 230 -95.53 71.96 -100.25
N GLY A 231 -96.73 72.51 -100.16
CA GLY A 231 -98.01 71.83 -100.44
C GLY A 231 -99.14 72.37 -99.59
#